data_AF-A0A1F6PTC4-F1
#
_entry.id   AF-A0A1F6PTC4-F1
#
_cell.length_a   1.000
_cell.length_b   1.000
_cell.length_c   1.000
_cell.angle_alpha   90.00
_cell.angle_beta   90.00
_cell.angle_gamma   90.00
#
_symmetry.space_group_name_H-M   'P 1'
#
loop_
_entity.id
_entity.type
_entity.pdbx_description
1 polymer ?
#
loop_
_entity_poly.entity_id
_entity_poly.type
_entity_poly.pdbx_seq_one_letter_code
_entity_poly.pdbx_strand_id
1 'polypeptide(L)'
;MLVLTRKKGQKLIINDNIEVTILETRGDNVKIGISAPKNVSIFREEIYEEIKKANKESIKEISLPEFNNAINIDDSRKDFTSEYLNKLKSISTKINKPDK
;
A
#
# COMPACT_ATOMS: atom_id res chain seq x y z
N MET A 1 18.50 -6.87 5.16
CA MET A 1 17.77 -7.95 5.84
C MET A 1 18.39 -8.18 7.21
N LEU A 2 17.61 -8.17 8.29
CA LEU A 2 18.07 -8.50 9.65
C LEU A 2 17.54 -9.89 10.01
N VAL A 3 18.40 -10.78 10.52
CA VAL A 3 18.04 -12.17 10.82
C VAL A 3 18.19 -12.41 12.32
N LEU A 4 17.14 -12.91 12.97
CA LEU A 4 17.11 -13.17 14.40
C LEU A 4 16.42 -14.51 14.67
N THR A 5 17.04 -15.35 15.50
CA THR A 5 16.42 -16.60 15.95
C THR A 5 15.67 -16.37 17.26
N ARG A 6 14.38 -16.74 17.29
CA ARG A 6 13.51 -16.68 18.47
C ARG A 6 12.98 -18.07 18.81
N LYS A 7 12.92 -18.39 20.10
CA LYS A 7 12.25 -19.60 20.61
C LYS A 7 10.77 -19.34 20.87
N LYS A 8 9.98 -20.41 21.03
CA LYS A 8 8.58 -20.34 21.47
C LYS A 8 8.45 -19.46 22.72
N GLY A 9 7.48 -18.55 22.72
CA GLY A 9 7.21 -17.60 23.80
C GLY A 9 8.08 -16.34 23.78
N GLN A 10 9.10 -16.27 22.92
CA GLN A 10 9.88 -15.04 22.76
C GLN A 10 9.21 -14.07 21.80
N LYS A 11 9.53 -12.79 22.00
CA LYS A 11 9.00 -11.68 21.21
C LYS A 11 10.08 -10.82 20.59
N LEU A 12 9.71 -10.12 19.53
CA LEU A 12 10.44 -9.07 18.84
C LEU A 12 9.59 -7.80 18.83
N ILE A 13 10.20 -6.66 19.12
CA ILE A 13 9.53 -5.36 19.10
C ILE A 13 10.12 -4.55 17.94
N ILE A 14 9.26 -3.94 17.14
CA ILE A 14 9.63 -3.08 16.01
C ILE A 14 9.01 -1.69 16.26
N ASN A 15 9.84 -0.65 16.22
CA ASN A 15 9.44 0.76 16.36
C ASN A 15 8.60 1.08 17.62
N ASP A 16 8.73 0.28 18.67
CA ASP A 16 8.06 0.42 19.97
C ASP A 16 6.54 0.14 20.04
N ASN A 17 5.87 -0.02 18.90
CA ASN A 17 4.41 -0.25 18.84
C ASN A 17 3.99 -1.53 18.13
N ILE A 18 4.91 -2.25 17.50
CA ILE A 18 4.63 -3.54 16.86
C ILE A 18 5.34 -4.64 17.63
N GLU A 19 4.58 -5.59 18.15
CA GLU A 19 5.08 -6.76 18.87
C GLU A 19 4.79 -8.03 18.07
N VAL A 20 5.86 -8.76 17.73
CA VAL A 20 5.79 -10.06 17.05
C VAL A 20 6.18 -11.14 18.03
N THR A 21 5.26 -12.06 18.32
CA THR A 21 5.44 -13.12 19.31
C THR A 21 5.39 -14.49 18.62
N ILE A 22 6.36 -15.35 18.93
CA ILE A 22 6.34 -16.74 18.47
C ILE A 22 5.46 -17.56 19.40
N LEU A 23 4.25 -17.91 18.97
CA LEU A 23 3.29 -18.64 19.80
C LEU A 23 3.62 -20.14 19.85
N GLU A 24 3.94 -20.74 18.70
CA GLU A 24 4.24 -22.17 18.59
C GLU A 24 5.07 -22.45 17.35
N THR A 25 5.90 -23.49 17.41
CA THR A 25 6.67 -24.01 16.28
C THR A 25 6.36 -25.50 16.15
N ARG A 26 5.86 -25.94 14.99
CA ARG A 26 5.56 -27.33 14.67
C ARG A 26 6.18 -27.70 13.33
N GLY A 27 7.33 -28.38 13.35
CA GLY A 27 8.08 -28.68 12.14
C GLY A 27 8.37 -27.40 11.36
N ASP A 28 7.90 -27.34 10.12
CA ASP A 28 8.08 -26.19 9.23
C ASP A 28 7.08 -25.04 9.47
N ASN A 29 6.00 -25.31 10.23
CA ASN A 29 4.96 -24.32 10.49
C ASN A 29 5.24 -23.57 11.79
N VAL A 30 5.13 -22.24 11.73
CA VAL A 30 5.28 -21.36 12.89
C VAL A 30 4.02 -20.54 13.08
N LYS A 31 3.43 -20.61 14.28
CA LYS A 31 2.32 -19.75 14.66
C LYS A 31 2.90 -18.45 15.22
N ILE A 32 2.65 -17.36 14.50
CA ILE A 32 3.14 -16.02 14.83
C ILE A 32 1.94 -15.18 15.28
N GLY A 33 2.05 -14.56 16.45
CA GLY A 33 1.13 -13.52 16.90
C GLY A 33 1.72 -12.14 16.58
N ILE A 34 0.92 -11.25 16.00
CA ILE A 34 1.34 -9.87 15.70
C ILE A 34 0.36 -8.95 16.41
N SER A 35 0.87 -8.08 17.27
CA SER A 35 0.13 -7.02 17.93
C SER A 35 0.65 -5.68 17.42
N ALA A 36 -0.23 -4.88 16.84
CA ALA A 36 0.10 -3.56 16.30
C ALA A 36 -1.10 -2.63 16.50
N PRO A 37 -0.89 -1.31 16.55
CA PRO A 37 -1.97 -0.34 16.61
C PRO A 37 -2.79 -0.32 15.31
N LYS A 38 -4.03 0.17 15.39
CA LYS A 38 -5.01 0.13 14.28
C LYS A 38 -4.59 0.89 13.02
N ASN A 39 -3.65 1.81 13.12
CA ASN A 39 -3.11 2.56 11.99
C ASN A 39 -2.11 1.75 11.16
N VAL A 40 -1.66 0.59 11.64
CA VAL A 40 -0.74 -0.30 10.93
C VAL A 40 -1.52 -1.48 10.39
N SER A 41 -1.63 -1.56 9.07
CA SER A 41 -2.28 -2.69 8.40
C SER A 41 -1.33 -3.89 8.35
N ILE A 42 -1.84 -5.07 8.70
CA ILE A 42 -1.11 -6.33 8.68
C ILE A 42 -1.75 -7.23 7.64
N PHE A 43 -0.95 -7.73 6.70
CA PHE A 43 -1.39 -8.63 5.64
C PHE A 43 -0.47 -9.83 5.54
N ARG A 44 -0.99 -10.91 4.96
CA ARG A 44 -0.14 -11.99 4.45
C ARG A 44 0.44 -11.56 3.11
N GLU A 45 1.65 -12.02 2.81
CA GLU A 45 2.39 -11.60 1.62
C GLU A 45 1.62 -11.89 0.34
N GLU A 46 1.09 -13.10 0.20
CA GLU A 46 0.35 -13.55 -0.97
C GLU A 46 -0.88 -12.68 -1.26
N ILE A 47 -1.61 -12.31 -0.21
CA ILE A 47 -2.79 -11.45 -0.32
C ILE A 47 -2.37 -10.01 -0.68
N TYR A 48 -1.27 -9.53 -0.10
CA TYR A 48 -0.77 -8.19 -0.38
C TYR A 48 -0.32 -8.03 -1.83
N GLU A 49 0.35 -9.04 -2.39
CA GLU A 49 0.77 -9.03 -3.79
C GLU A 49 -0.42 -9.04 -4.75
N GLU A 50 -1.45 -9.84 -4.47
CA GLU A 50 -2.69 -9.87 -5.26
C GLU A 50 -3.40 -8.52 -5.28
N ILE A 51 -3.58 -7.89 -4.11
CA ILE A 51 -4.18 -6.55 -4.01
C ILE A 51 -3.38 -5.53 -4.82
N LYS A 52 -2.05 -5.57 -4.71
CA LYS A 52 -1.17 -4.65 -5.44
C LYS A 52 -1.27 -4.87 -6.95
N LYS A 53 -1.39 -6.11 -7.40
CA LYS A 53 -1.57 -6.47 -8.81
C LYS A 53 -2.91 -5.97 -9.33
N ALA A 54 -4.01 -6.25 -8.63
CA ALA A 54 -5.35 -5.80 -9.00
C ALA A 54 -5.44 -4.27 -9.08
N ASN A 55 -4.86 -3.56 -8.10
CA ASN A 55 -4.78 -2.10 -8.12
C ASN A 55 -4.01 -1.60 -9.36
N LYS A 56 -2.93 -2.28 -9.76
CA LYS A 56 -2.17 -1.91 -10.97
C LYS A 56 -2.94 -2.19 -12.25
N GLU A 57 -3.73 -3.26 -12.29
CA GLU A 57 -4.55 -3.62 -13.46
C GLU A 57 -5.73 -2.67 -13.63
N SER A 58 -6.42 -2.31 -12.55
CA SER A 58 -7.51 -1.31 -12.59
C SER A 58 -7.05 0.06 -13.12
N ILE A 59 -5.80 0.47 -12.82
CA ILE A 59 -5.22 1.70 -13.37
C ILE A 59 -5.00 1.61 -14.89
N LYS A 60 -4.74 0.41 -15.42
CA LYS A 60 -4.57 0.20 -16.88
C LYS A 60 -5.91 0.18 -17.62
N GLU A 61 -6.97 -0.30 -16.98
CA GLU A 61 -8.32 -0.33 -17.56
C GLU A 61 -9.02 1.02 -17.53
N ILE A 62 -8.51 2.01 -16.79
CA ILE A 62 -8.91 3.41 -16.98
C ILE A 62 -8.40 3.87 -18.34
N SER A 63 -9.22 3.62 -19.35
CA SER A 63 -9.09 4.22 -20.66
C SER A 63 -9.27 5.73 -20.46
N LEU A 64 -8.18 6.49 -20.57
CA LEU A 64 -8.22 7.96 -20.64
C LEU A 64 -9.18 8.50 -21.74
N PRO A 65 -9.50 7.78 -22.85
CA PRO A 65 -10.50 8.23 -23.81
C PRO A 65 -11.91 8.42 -23.23
N GLU A 66 -12.35 7.54 -22.34
CA GLU A 66 -13.70 7.61 -21.74
C GLU A 66 -13.81 8.75 -20.72
N PHE A 67 -12.73 9.04 -20.00
CA PHE A 67 -12.67 10.15 -19.05
C PHE A 67 -12.66 11.52 -19.76
N ASN A 68 -11.91 11.65 -20.87
CA ASN A 68 -11.90 12.87 -21.69
C ASN A 68 -13.26 13.13 -22.35
N ASN A 69 -13.95 12.08 -22.79
CA ASN A 69 -15.29 12.20 -23.37
C ASN A 69 -16.35 12.57 -22.31
N ALA A 70 -16.22 12.13 -21.05
CA ALA A 70 -17.10 12.53 -19.95
C ALA A 70 -16.86 13.99 -19.48
N ILE A 71 -15.65 14.53 -19.68
CA ILE A 71 -15.30 15.92 -19.35
C ILE A 71 -15.76 16.91 -20.43
N ASN A 72 -16.05 16.46 -21.66
CA ASN A 72 -16.60 17.30 -22.74
C ASN A 72 -18.06 17.73 -22.54
N ILE A 73 -18.62 17.59 -21.33
CA ILE A 73 -19.92 18.15 -20.99
C ILE A 73 -19.69 19.59 -20.48
N ASP A 74 -19.83 20.51 -21.44
CA ASP A 74 -19.98 21.96 -21.30
C ASP A 74 -18.69 22.77 -21.04
N ASP A 75 -18.30 23.56 -22.06
CA ASP A 75 -17.12 24.44 -22.14
C ASP A 75 -17.09 25.55 -21.06
N SER A 76 -18.07 25.60 -20.15
CA SER A 76 -18.25 26.62 -19.11
C SER A 76 -17.54 26.33 -17.78
N ARG A 77 -16.91 25.16 -17.58
CA ARG A 77 -16.31 24.73 -16.29
C ARG A 77 -14.84 24.27 -16.35
N LYS A 78 -14.09 24.66 -17.38
CA LYS A 78 -12.69 24.24 -17.59
C LYS A 78 -11.68 24.78 -16.55
N ASP A 79 -12.03 25.84 -15.83
CA ASP A 79 -11.07 26.51 -14.95
C ASP A 79 -10.86 25.76 -13.63
N PHE A 80 -11.89 25.11 -13.09
CA PHE A 80 -11.85 24.50 -11.75
C PHE A 80 -11.10 23.16 -11.70
N THR A 81 -11.12 22.40 -12.80
CA THR A 81 -10.53 21.05 -12.86
C THR A 81 -9.03 21.08 -13.17
N SER A 82 -8.55 22.11 -13.86
CA SER A 82 -7.14 22.29 -14.21
C SER A 82 -6.25 22.47 -12.97
N GLU A 83 -6.73 23.20 -11.96
CA GLU A 83 -6.03 23.44 -10.71
C GLU A 83 -5.90 22.15 -9.88
N TYR A 84 -6.97 21.35 -9.82
CA TYR A 84 -6.99 20.09 -9.09
C TYR A 84 -6.10 19.03 -9.77
N LEU A 85 -6.12 18.95 -11.10
CA LEU A 85 -5.25 18.06 -11.87
C LEU A 85 -3.77 18.45 -11.75
N ASN A 86 -3.45 19.74 -11.71
CA ASN A 86 -2.08 20.21 -11.47
C ASN A 86 -1.62 19.91 -10.04
N LYS A 87 -2.52 20.03 -9.05
CA LYS A 87 -2.24 19.62 -7.67
C LYS A 87 -1.95 18.12 -7.59
N LEU A 88 -2.76 17.29 -8.23
CA LEU A 88 -2.56 15.83 -8.27
C LEU A 88 -1.28 15.43 -9.01
N LYS A 89 -0.96 16.06 -10.15
CA LYS A 89 0.31 15.85 -10.86
C LYS A 89 1.51 16.23 -10.00
N SER A 90 1.44 17.33 -9.24
CA SER A 90 2.54 17.72 -8.35
C SER A 90 2.78 16.70 -7.23
N ILE A 91 1.70 16.04 -6.76
CA ILE A 91 1.76 15.01 -5.72
C ILE A 91 2.36 13.72 -6.29
N SER A 92 1.93 13.27 -7.48
CA SER A 92 2.50 12.07 -8.11
C SER A 92 3.98 12.24 -8.48
N THR A 93 4.38 13.45 -8.92
CA THR A 93 5.79 13.75 -9.25
C THR A 93 6.68 13.77 -8.00
N LYS A 94 6.13 14.08 -6.83
CA LYS A 94 6.86 14.00 -5.54
C LYS A 94 7.02 12.56 -5.04
N ILE A 95 6.12 11.65 -5.40
CA ILE A 95 6.16 10.24 -4.98
C ILE A 95 7.10 9.41 -5.89
N ASN A 96 7.33 9.84 -7.13
CA ASN A 96 8.18 9.15 -8.12
C ASN A 96 9.55 9.79 -8.35
N LYS A 97 10.08 10.58 -7.41
CA LYS A 97 11.49 11.00 -7.48
C LYS A 97 12.35 9.84 -6.99
N PRO A 98 13.12 9.13 -7.85
CA PRO A 98 14.15 8.24 -7.35
C PRO A 98 15.17 9.11 -6.63
N ASP A 99 15.40 8.82 -5.35
CA ASP A 99 16.52 9.39 -4.62
C ASP A 99 17.81 9.08 -5.38
N LYS A 100 18.64 10.13 -5.53
CA LYS A 100 19.96 10.11 -6.16
C LYS A 100 20.86 9.03 -5.57
#